data_AF-A0A0F9EUD6-F1
#
_entry.id   AF-A0A0F9EUD6-F1
#
_cell.length_a   1.000
_cell.length_b   1.000
_cell.length_c   1.000
_cell.angle_alpha   90.00
_cell.angle_beta   90.00
_cell.angle_gamma   90.00
#
_symmetry.space_group_name_H-M   'P 1'
#
loop_
_entity.id
_entity.type
_entity.pdbx_description
1 polymer ?
#
loop_
_entity_poly.entity_id
_entity_poly.type
_entity_poly.pdbx_seq_one_letter_code
_entity_poly.pdbx_strand_id
1 'polypeptide(L)' 'MRTRKRPFRSDGYGVLDWTDEDHVKLLSRLQDVAGAVLLSGYWSPLYDKALRGWETVGHHGGKERLWIKRPAQKGLF' A
#
# COMPACT_ATOMS: atom_id res chain seq x y z
N MET A 1 -33.83 -4.14 0.54
CA MET A 1 -33.41 -3.42 -0.69
C MET A 1 -31.91 -3.70 -0.89
N ARG A 2 -31.54 -4.58 -1.83
CA ARG A 2 -30.16 -5.07 -2.03
C ARG A 2 -29.60 -4.41 -3.29
N THR A 3 -28.70 -3.42 -3.15
CA THR A 3 -28.10 -2.71 -4.28
C THR A 3 -27.08 -3.62 -4.97
N ARG A 4 -27.42 -4.16 -6.15
CA ARG A 4 -26.46 -4.85 -7.02
C ARG A 4 -25.50 -3.80 -7.60
N LYS A 5 -24.24 -3.79 -7.15
CA LYS A 5 -23.15 -3.05 -7.82
C LYS A 5 -23.02 -3.62 -9.24
N ARG A 6 -23.23 -2.80 -10.27
CA ARG A 6 -23.02 -3.21 -11.66
C ARG A 6 -21.50 -3.37 -11.88
N PRO A 7 -21.04 -4.45 -12.52
CA PRO A 7 -19.63 -4.58 -12.84
C PRO A 7 -19.28 -3.55 -13.93
N PHE A 8 -18.30 -2.71 -13.64
CA PHE A 8 -17.61 -1.86 -14.60
C PHE A 8 -16.90 -2.79 -15.59
N ARG A 9 -17.10 -2.63 -16.90
CA ARG A 9 -16.43 -3.43 -17.93
C ARG A 9 -15.30 -2.60 -18.51
N SER A 10 -14.05 -3.07 -18.34
CA SER A 10 -12.89 -2.56 -19.07
C SER A 10 -12.30 -3.69 -19.91
N ASP A 11 -12.31 -3.50 -21.23
CA ASP A 11 -11.66 -4.36 -22.22
C ASP A 11 -10.15 -4.47 -21.94
N GLY A 12 -9.67 -5.71 -21.72
CA GLY A 12 -8.25 -6.07 -21.88
C GLY A 12 -7.38 -6.10 -20.62
N TYR A 13 -7.69 -5.33 -19.58
CA TYR A 13 -7.10 -5.51 -18.24
C TYR A 13 -8.26 -5.50 -17.25
N GLY A 14 -8.45 -6.63 -16.56
CA GLY A 14 -9.53 -6.79 -15.59
C GLY A 14 -9.61 -5.60 -14.65
N VAL A 15 -10.85 -5.24 -14.27
CA VAL A 15 -11.12 -4.22 -13.25
C VAL A 15 -10.14 -4.42 -12.10
N LEU A 16 -9.38 -3.39 -11.76
CA LEU A 16 -8.54 -3.43 -10.56
C LEU A 16 -9.50 -3.61 -9.37
N ASP A 17 -9.68 -4.87 -8.96
CA ASP A 17 -10.64 -5.31 -7.94
C ASP A 17 -10.15 -4.96 -6.51
N TRP A 18 -9.41 -3.86 -6.38
CA TRP A 18 -8.86 -3.39 -5.11
C TRP A 18 -9.57 -2.11 -4.72
N THR A 19 -10.34 -2.21 -3.65
CA THR A 19 -10.97 -1.05 -3.01
C THR A 19 -10.00 -0.38 -2.03
N ASP A 20 -10.28 0.87 -1.64
CA ASP A 20 -9.54 1.54 -0.58
C ASP A 20 -9.54 0.73 0.72
N GLU A 21 -10.63 0.01 1.01
CA GLU A 21 -10.72 -0.89 2.17
C GLU A 21 -9.73 -2.06 2.07
N ASP A 22 -9.50 -2.60 0.88
CA ASP A 22 -8.53 -3.68 0.68
C ASP A 22 -7.09 -3.18 0.81
N HIS A 23 -6.82 -1.96 0.34
CA HIS A 23 -5.57 -1.27 0.59
C HIS A 23 -5.34 -1.07 2.10
N VAL A 24 -6.35 -0.61 2.85
CA VAL A 24 -6.23 -0.43 4.31
C VAL A 24 -5.94 -1.76 5.03
N LYS A 25 -6.62 -2.85 4.66
CA LYS A 25 -6.37 -4.18 5.24
C LYS A 25 -4.93 -4.64 4.99
N LEU A 26 -4.43 -4.48 3.76
CA LEU A 26 -3.06 -4.81 3.42
C LEU A 26 -2.07 -4.01 4.27
N LEU A 27 -2.22 -2.69 4.32
CA LEU A 27 -1.31 -1.81 5.04
C LEU A 27 -1.27 -2.10 6.54
N SER A 28 -2.41 -2.47 7.14
CA SER A 28 -2.47 -2.93 8.52
C SER A 28 -1.64 -4.20 8.74
N ARG A 29 -1.74 -5.19 7.85
CA ARG A 29 -0.95 -6.43 7.96
C ARG A 29 0.55 -6.20 7.79
N LEU A 30 0.94 -5.31 6.89
CA LEU A 30 2.35 -4.98 6.66
C LEU A 30 2.99 -4.27 7.87
N GLN A 31 2.21 -3.49 8.61
CA GLN A 31 2.69 -2.83 9.84
C GLN A 31 3.01 -3.82 10.95
N ASP A 32 2.31 -4.96 11.01
CA ASP A 32 2.54 -5.99 12.03
C ASP A 32 3.75 -6.89 11.75
N VAL A 33 4.33 -6.83 10.54
CA VAL A 33 5.50 -7.65 10.18
C VAL A 33 6.71 -7.22 11.00
N ALA A 34 7.25 -8.12 11.83
CA ALA A 34 8.44 -7.83 12.66
C ALA A 34 9.73 -7.62 11.85
N GLY A 35 9.78 -8.15 10.62
CA GLY A 35 10.91 -8.05 9.72
C GLY A 35 10.95 -6.77 8.87
N ALA A 36 11.91 -6.75 7.95
CA ALA A 36 12.00 -5.71 6.93
C ALA A 36 10.83 -5.83 5.95
N VAL A 37 10.26 -4.70 5.52
CA VAL A 37 9.21 -4.66 4.49
C VAL A 37 9.56 -3.62 3.45
N LEU A 38 9.46 -4.00 2.17
CA LEU A 38 9.53 -3.09 1.03
C LEU A 38 8.17 -3.12 0.32
N LEU A 39 7.53 -1.97 0.17
CA LEU A 39 6.28 -1.81 -0.56
C LEU A 39 6.49 -0.84 -1.73
N SER A 40 6.20 -1.28 -2.95
CA SER A 40 6.08 -0.41 -4.12
C SER A 40 4.63 -0.03 -4.37
N GLY A 41 4.37 1.22 -4.70
CA GLY A 41 3.03 1.73 -4.98
C GLY A 41 3.03 3.09 -5.65
N TYR A 42 1.83 3.64 -5.88
CA TYR A 42 1.63 4.94 -6.48
C TYR A 42 1.43 6.03 -5.42
N TRP A 43 1.55 7.28 -5.84
CA TRP A 43 1.30 8.44 -5.00
C TRP A 43 -0.18 8.49 -4.59
N SER A 44 -0.44 8.39 -3.29
CA SER A 44 -1.79 8.41 -2.74
C SER A 44 -1.78 8.94 -1.31
N PRO A 45 -2.72 9.85 -0.95
CA PRO A 45 -2.89 10.30 0.43
C PRO A 45 -3.15 9.16 1.42
N LEU A 46 -3.74 8.05 0.96
CA LEU A 46 -3.99 6.87 1.78
C LEU A 46 -2.68 6.24 2.25
N TYR A 47 -1.73 6.05 1.32
CA TYR A 47 -0.40 5.49 1.64
C TYR A 47 0.43 6.47 2.46
N ASP A 48 0.41 7.76 2.14
CA ASP A 48 1.15 8.78 2.90
C ASP A 48 0.70 8.86 4.37
N LYS A 49 -0.60 8.67 4.62
CA LYS A 49 -1.15 8.62 5.98
C LYS A 49 -0.81 7.32 6.69
N ALA A 50 -1.02 6.17 6.03
CA ALA A 50 -0.91 4.86 6.65
C ALA A 50 0.55 4.43 6.88
N LEU A 51 1.49 4.87 6.05
CA LEU A 51 2.90 4.48 6.09
C LEU A 51 3.80 5.59 6.67
N ARG A 52 3.21 6.51 7.45
CA ARG A 52 3.96 7.56 8.13
C ARG A 52 5.05 6.94 9.01
N GLY A 53 6.28 7.46 8.86
CA GLY A 53 7.46 6.97 9.60
C GLY A 53 8.22 5.86 8.88
N TRP A 54 7.73 5.35 7.75
CA TRP A 54 8.51 4.49 6.87
C TRP A 54 9.46 5.37 6.03
N GLU A 55 10.64 4.85 5.73
CA GLU A 55 11.57 5.49 4.81
C GLU A 55 10.95 5.48 3.41
N THR A 56 11.06 6.59 2.67
CA THR A 56 10.47 6.71 1.34
C THR A 56 11.53 7.00 0.30
N VAL A 57 11.47 6.26 -0.82
CA VAL A 57 12.36 6.42 -1.97
C VAL A 57 11.51 6.58 -3.22
N GLY A 58 11.71 7.68 -3.94
CA GLY A 58 11.01 7.95 -5.18
C GLY A 58 11.15 9.40 -5.60
N HIS A 59 11.01 9.66 -6.90
CA HIS A 59 11.03 11.01 -7.43
C HIS A 59 9.63 11.60 -7.45
N HIS A 60 9.51 12.86 -7.01
CA HIS A 60 8.27 13.61 -7.14
C HIS A 60 7.90 13.74 -8.63
N GLY A 61 6.71 13.27 -9.01
CA GLY A 61 6.28 13.17 -10.41
C GLY A 61 6.57 11.83 -11.10
N GLY A 62 7.22 10.87 -10.42
CA GLY A 62 7.35 9.49 -10.89
C GLY A 62 6.04 8.71 -10.80
N LYS A 63 5.90 7.65 -11.61
CA LYS A 63 4.72 6.76 -11.59
C LYS A 63 4.63 5.90 -10.33
N GLU A 64 5.75 5.71 -9.64
CA GLU A 64 5.87 4.83 -8.48
C GLU A 64 6.72 5.46 -7.37
N ARG A 65 6.56 4.91 -6.17
CA ARG A 65 7.25 5.25 -4.93
C ARG A 65 7.43 3.98 -4.11
N LEU A 66 8.54 3.91 -3.38
CA LEU A 66 8.85 2.85 -2.46
C LEU A 66 8.70 3.33 -1.01
N TRP A 67 8.14 2.48 -0.17
CA TRP A 67 8.12 2.61 1.29
C TRP A 67 8.88 1.46 1.92
N ILE A 68 9.77 1.78 2.86
CA ILE A 68 10.71 0.85 3.48
C ILE A 68 10.51 0.88 5.00
N LYS A 69 10.09 -0.26 5.56
CA LYS A 69 10.16 -0.52 7.00
C LYS A 69 11.46 -1.27 7.27
N ARG A 70 12.35 -0.63 8.01
CA ARG A 70 13.53 -1.31 8.57
C ARG A 70 13.06 -2.20 9.74
N PRO A 71 13.63 -3.40 9.91
CA PRO A 71 13.38 -4.17 11.11
C PRO A 71 13.91 -3.37 12.31
N ALA A 72 13.25 -3.48 13.46
CA ALA A 72 13.83 -2.96 14.69
C ALA A 72 15.21 -3.61 14.86
N GLN A 73 16.27 -2.80 14.96
CA GLN A 73 17.58 -3.34 15.29
C GLN A 73 17.43 -3.99 16.67
N LYS A 74 17.40 -5.32 16.72
CA LYS A 74 17.68 -6.02 17.97
C LYS A 74 19.12 -5.68 18.30
N GLY A 75 19.30 -4.73 19.21
CA GLY A 75 20.60 -4.41 19.77
C GLY A 75 21.24 -5.72 20.21
N LEU A 76 22.38 -6.04 19.60
CA LEU A 76 23.29 -7.05 20.10
C LEU A 76 23.93 -6.40 21.33
N PHE A 77 23.41 -6.70 22.51
CA PHE A 77 24.04 -6.41 23.80
C PHE A 77 24.40 -7.75 24.44
#